data_AF-A0A091N832-F1
#
_entry.id   AF-A0A091N832-F1
#
_cell.length_a   1.000
_cell.length_b   1.000
_cell.length_c   1.000
_cell.angle_alpha   90.00
_cell.angle_beta   90.00
_cell.angle_gamma   90.00
#
_symmetry.space_group_name_H-M   'P 1'
#
loop_
_entity.id
_entity.type
_entity.pdbx_description
1 polymer ?
#
loop_
_entity_poly.entity_id
_entity_poly.type
_entity_poly.pdbx_seq_one_letter_code
_entity_poly.pdbx_strand_id
1 'polypeptide(L)' 'AAIEFLLLAQGHGCQDFEGLCCMNLSDHSGSVYKSISTLKQ' A
#
# COMPACT_ATOMS: atom_id res chain seq x y z
N ALA A 1 7.81 2.01 -3.59
CA ALA A 1 9.03 1.35 -4.08
C ALA A 1 9.21 1.45 -5.60
N ALA A 2 8.54 0.63 -6.43
CA ALA A 2 8.78 0.64 -7.88
C ALA A 2 8.31 1.95 -8.57
N ILE A 3 7.13 2.44 -8.20
CA ILE A 3 6.57 3.66 -8.79
C ILE A 3 7.36 4.91 -8.36
N GLU A 4 7.71 5.01 -7.07
CA GLU A 4 8.56 6.09 -6.56
C GLU A 4 9.92 6.15 -7.28
N PHE A 5 10.51 5.00 -7.60
CA PHE A 5 11.77 4.93 -8.35
C PHE A 5 11.65 5.48 -9.78
N LEU A 6 10.56 5.15 -10.48
CA LEU A 6 10.30 5.65 -11.83
C LEU A 6 10.04 7.16 -11.85
N LEU A 7 9.33 7.68 -10.84
CA LEU A 7 9.08 9.11 -10.69
C LEU A 7 10.38 9.87 -10.46
N LEU A 8 11.24 9.38 -9.56
CA LEU A 8 12.56 9.95 -9.31
C LEU A 8 13.43 9.97 -10.57
N ALA A 9 13.39 8.91 -11.38
CA ALA A 9 14.14 8.85 -12.65
C ALA A 9 13.66 9.90 -13.67
N GLN A 10 12.40 10.34 -13.58
CA GLN A 10 11.82 11.39 -14.41
C GLN A 10 11.98 12.80 -13.81
N GLY A 11 12.61 12.92 -12.64
CA GLY A 11 12.78 14.21 -11.93
C GLY A 11 11.54 14.65 -11.14
N HIS A 12 10.56 13.76 -10.96
CA HIS A 12 9.33 14.01 -10.24
C HIS A 12 9.33 13.35 -8.86
N GLY A 13 8.65 13.99 -7.90
CA GLY A 13 8.38 13.40 -6.59
C GLY A 13 7.11 12.55 -6.60
N CYS A 14 6.96 11.64 -5.63
CA CYS A 14 5.67 10.97 -5.38
C CYS A 14 4.57 11.99 -5.03
N GLN A 15 4.94 13.14 -4.46
CA GLN A 15 4.03 14.22 -4.08
C GLN A 15 3.46 14.97 -5.28
N ASP A 16 4.10 14.88 -6.45
CA ASP A 16 3.62 15.55 -7.67
C ASP A 16 2.36 14.88 -8.22
N PHE A 17 2.01 13.69 -7.69
CA PHE A 17 0.86 12.92 -8.11
C PHE A 17 0.00 12.53 -6.91
N GLU A 18 -1.30 12.84 -6.99
CA GLU A 18 -2.25 12.55 -5.93
C GLU A 18 -2.36 11.03 -5.68
N GLY A 19 -2.29 10.62 -4.40
CA GLY A 19 -2.40 9.22 -4.00
C GLY A 19 -1.17 8.34 -4.29
N LEU A 20 -0.13 8.88 -4.92
CA LEU A 20 1.10 8.14 -5.22
C LEU A 20 2.13 8.19 -4.10
N CYS A 21 2.04 9.20 -3.25
CA CYS A 21 2.87 9.26 -2.05
C CYS A 21 2.17 8.60 -0.85
N CYS A 22 2.91 7.83 -0.07
CA CYS A 22 2.46 7.21 1.18
C CYS A 22 1.13 6.45 1.07
N MET A 23 1.08 5.40 0.25
CA MET A 23 0.03 4.38 0.33
C MET A 23 0.22 3.55 1.61
N ASN A 24 -0.17 4.11 2.76
CA ASN A 24 -0.11 3.39 4.02
C ASN A 24 -1.23 2.35 4.05
N LEU A 25 -0.96 1.18 3.49
CA LEU A 25 -1.82 0.01 3.61
C LEU A 25 -1.57 -0.58 5.00
N SER A 26 -2.46 -0.27 5.94
CA SER A 26 -2.45 -0.92 7.25
C SER A 26 -2.53 -2.43 7.07
N ASP A 27 -1.55 -3.15 7.62
CA ASP A 27 -1.54 -4.60 7.60
C ASP A 27 -2.59 -5.15 8.58
N HIS A 28 -3.80 -5.36 8.05
CA HIS A 28 -4.90 -6.01 8.76
C HIS A 28 -5.00 -7.51 8.47
N SER A 29 -3.98 -8.11 7.85
CA SER A 29 -4.00 -9.51 7.42
C SER A 29 -4.34 -10.46 8.57
N GLY A 30 -3.80 -10.22 9.78
CA GLY A 30 -4.08 -11.02 10.96
C GLY A 30 -5.54 -10.93 11.43
N SER A 31 -6.19 -9.78 11.30
CA SER A 31 -7.61 -9.62 11.62
C SER A 31 -8.49 -10.33 10.61
N VAL A 32 -8.18 -10.17 9.31
CA VAL A 32 -8.87 -10.86 8.22
C VAL A 32 -8.76 -12.38 8.36
N TYR A 33 -7.56 -12.90 8.65
CA TYR A 33 -7.33 -14.32 8.85
C TYR A 33 -8.13 -14.89 10.03
N LYS A 34 -8.21 -14.15 11.15
CA LYS A 34 -9.03 -14.52 12.30
C LYS A 34 -10.51 -14.58 11.94
N SER A 35 -11.03 -13.55 11.27
CA SER A 35 -12.44 -13.52 10.83
C SER A 35 -12.77 -14.68 9.90
N ILE A 36 -11.89 -15.00 8.95
CA ILE A 36 -12.05 -16.16 8.06
C ILE A 36 -12.04 -17.48 8.86
N SER A 37 -11.16 -17.60 9.85
CA SER A 37 -11.07 -18.81 10.69
C SER A 37 -12.32 -19.01 11.53
N THR A 38 -12.89 -17.94 12.09
CA THR A 38 -14.15 -17.97 12.85
C THR A 38 -15.33 -18.39 11.98
N LEU A 39 -15.41 -17.91 10.74
CA LEU A 39 -16.49 -18.26 9.80
C LEU A 39 -16.42 -19.70 9.29
N LYS A 40 -15.25 -20.35 9.40
CA LYS A 40 -15.04 -21.74 8.99
C LYS A 40 -15.38 -22.77 10.07
N GLN A 41 -15.62 -22.34 11.31
CA GLN A 41 -16.10 -23.21 12.40
C GLN A 41 -17.62 -23.32 12.38
#